data_AF-A0A260LYQ1-F1
#
_entry.id   AF-A0A260LYQ1-F1
#
_cell.length_a   1.000
_cell.length_b   1.000
_cell.length_c   1.000
_cell.angle_alpha   90.00
_cell.angle_beta   90.00
_cell.angle_gamma   90.00
#
_symmetry.space_group_name_H-M   'P 1'
#
loop_
_entity.id
_entity.type
_entity.pdbx_description
1 polymer ?
#
loop_
_entity_poly.entity_id
_entity_poly.type
_entity_poly.pdbx_seq_one_letter_code
_entity_poly.pdbx_strand_id
1 'polypeptide(L)'
;MSGDWRSRAACRGLHTVFDPANEGELRASVAARHEQAIRVCGRCPVLADCQQFARSTPRRFRLGVLAGHVYQHSTSKDEADD
;
A
#
# COMPACT_ATOMS: atom_id res chain seq x y z
N MET A 1 13.45 18.68 -12.65
CA MET A 1 13.03 19.16 -11.32
C MET A 1 12.24 18.07 -10.63
N SER A 2 12.92 17.17 -9.91
CA SER A 2 12.24 16.16 -9.09
C SER A 2 11.87 16.80 -7.76
N GLY A 3 10.88 17.70 -7.78
CA GLY A 3 10.29 18.20 -6.54
C GLY A 3 9.81 17.00 -5.74
N ASP A 4 10.06 17.01 -4.43
CA ASP A 4 9.78 15.86 -3.57
C ASP A 4 8.26 15.64 -3.45
N TRP A 5 7.67 14.99 -4.44
CA TRP A 5 6.24 14.69 -4.50
C TRP A 5 5.79 13.87 -3.27
N ARG A 6 6.70 13.12 -2.63
CA ARG A 6 6.42 12.36 -1.41
C ARG A 6 6.04 13.28 -0.25
N SER A 7 6.59 14.48 -0.17
CA SER A 7 6.25 15.47 0.87
C SER A 7 4.78 15.92 0.82
N ARG A 8 4.14 15.85 -0.36
CA ARG A 8 2.73 16.22 -0.60
C ARG A 8 1.79 15.01 -0.63
N ALA A 9 2.29 13.82 -0.31
CA ALA A 9 1.48 12.61 -0.34
C ALA A 9 0.45 12.60 0.80
N ALA A 10 -0.81 12.30 0.46
CA ALA A 10 -1.90 12.20 1.43
C ALA A 10 -1.73 11.04 2.44
N CYS A 11 -0.90 10.05 2.09
CA CYS A 11 -0.58 8.92 2.97
C CYS A 11 0.49 9.25 4.04
N ARG A 12 1.10 10.44 3.99
CA ARG A 12 2.16 10.83 4.93
C ARG A 12 1.60 10.86 6.35
N GLY A 13 2.19 10.09 7.27
CA GLY A 13 1.72 9.95 8.66
C GLY A 13 0.66 8.87 8.88
N LEU A 14 0.25 8.14 7.83
CA LEU A 14 -0.73 7.05 7.90
C LEU A 14 -0.11 5.67 7.63
N HIS A 15 1.20 5.51 7.84
CA HIS A 15 1.99 4.33 7.42
C HIS A 15 1.32 2.99 7.77
N THR A 16 0.80 2.86 8.99
CA THR A 16 0.14 1.64 9.49
C THR A 16 -1.07 1.20 8.66
N VAL A 17 -1.75 2.11 7.97
CA VAL A 17 -2.91 1.79 7.11
C VAL A 17 -2.45 1.24 5.76
N PHE A 18 -1.25 1.61 5.33
CA PHE A 18 -0.64 1.23 4.05
C PHE A 18 0.32 0.05 4.18
N ASP A 19 0.79 -0.26 5.38
CA ASP A 19 1.72 -1.36 5.62
C ASP A 19 1.10 -2.74 5.28
N PRO A 20 1.95 -3.72 4.89
CA PRO A 20 1.52 -5.09 4.66
C PRO A 20 0.88 -5.72 5.91
N ALA A 21 0.35 -6.93 5.76
CA ALA A 21 -0.15 -7.70 6.90
C ALA A 21 0.96 -7.94 7.92
N ASN A 22 0.66 -7.74 9.20
CA ASN A 22 1.53 -8.15 10.29
C ASN A 22 1.33 -9.63 10.64
N GLU A 23 2.32 -10.23 11.30
CA GLU A 23 2.19 -11.60 11.82
C GLU A 23 1.05 -11.68 12.83
N GLY A 24 0.13 -12.64 12.62
CA GLY A 24 -1.04 -12.83 13.48
C GLY A 24 -2.17 -11.82 13.28
N GLU A 25 -2.04 -10.88 12.33
CA GLU A 25 -3.12 -9.95 12.02
C GLU A 25 -4.24 -10.65 11.25
N LEU A 26 -5.49 -10.39 11.66
CA LEU A 26 -6.66 -10.95 10.98
C LEU A 26 -6.76 -10.42 9.55
N ARG A 27 -6.99 -11.31 8.58
CA ARG A 27 -7.20 -10.96 7.16
C ARG A 27 -8.25 -9.86 6.98
N ALA A 28 -9.36 -9.92 7.73
CA ALA A 28 -10.41 -8.91 7.69
C ALA A 28 -9.94 -7.53 8.17
N SER A 29 -9.06 -7.47 9.19
CA SER A 29 -8.43 -6.23 9.66
C SER A 29 -7.52 -5.64 8.59
N VAL A 30 -6.66 -6.47 7.98
CA VAL A 30 -5.78 -6.06 6.88
C VAL A 30 -6.59 -5.52 5.71
N ALA A 31 -7.65 -6.23 5.30
CA ALA A 31 -8.53 -5.81 4.21
C ALA A 31 -9.17 -4.45 4.52
N ALA A 32 -9.73 -4.26 5.72
CA ALA A 32 -10.35 -2.99 6.13
C ALA A 32 -9.35 -1.82 6.10
N ARG A 33 -8.11 -2.02 6.58
CA ARG A 33 -7.04 -1.01 6.50
C ARG A 33 -6.68 -0.70 5.05
N HIS A 34 -6.49 -1.73 4.21
CA HIS A 34 -6.09 -1.55 2.82
C HIS A 34 -7.20 -0.88 1.98
N GLU A 35 -8.47 -1.17 2.24
CA GLU A 35 -9.59 -0.44 1.65
C GLU A 35 -9.57 1.05 2.02
N GLN A 36 -9.26 1.37 3.28
CA GLN A 36 -9.06 2.75 3.71
C GLN A 36 -7.89 3.41 2.99
N ALA A 37 -6.75 2.72 2.86
CA ALA A 37 -5.60 3.21 2.12
C ALA A 37 -5.93 3.51 0.64
N ILE A 38 -6.69 2.64 -0.03
CA ILE A 38 -7.15 2.86 -1.41
C ILE A 38 -7.99 4.14 -1.52
N ARG A 39 -8.92 4.37 -0.58
CA ARG A 39 -9.73 5.61 -0.55
C ARG A 39 -8.86 6.86 -0.40
N VAL A 40 -7.81 6.80 0.42
CA VAL A 40 -6.84 7.90 0.57
C VAL A 40 -6.05 8.10 -0.73
N CYS A 41 -5.59 7.03 -1.37
CA CYS A 41 -4.91 7.10 -2.66
C CYS A 41 -5.76 7.80 -3.73
N GLY A 42 -7.07 7.51 -3.80
CA GLY A 42 -7.99 8.11 -4.76
C GLY A 42 -8.13 9.64 -4.66
N ARG A 43 -7.74 10.23 -3.52
CA ARG A 43 -7.77 11.68 -3.28
C ARG A 43 -6.37 12.30 -3.22
N CYS A 44 -5.33 11.53 -3.49
CA CYS A 44 -3.95 11.96 -3.31
C CYS A 44 -3.50 12.87 -4.47
N PRO A 45 -3.00 14.10 -4.21
CA PRO A 45 -2.60 15.04 -5.27
C PRO A 45 -1.37 14.60 -6.06
N VAL A 46 -0.63 13.60 -5.56
CA VAL A 46 0.61 13.06 -6.17
C VAL A 46 0.44 11.62 -6.63
N LEU A 47 -0.80 11.16 -6.85
CA LEU A 47 -1.07 9.78 -7.27
C LEU A 47 -0.36 9.43 -8.58
N ALA A 48 -0.32 10.34 -9.55
CA ALA A 48 0.34 10.11 -10.84
C ALA A 48 1.86 9.87 -10.68
N ASP A 49 2.54 10.69 -9.87
CA ASP A 49 3.96 10.51 -9.55
C ASP A 49 4.19 9.20 -8.80
N CYS A 50 3.30 8.88 -7.84
CA CYS A 50 3.35 7.64 -7.09
C CYS A 50 3.19 6.40 -7.98
N GLN A 51 2.28 6.45 -8.96
CA GLN A 51 2.11 5.37 -9.95
C GLN A 51 3.34 5.22 -10.85
N GLN A 52 3.97 6.32 -11.27
CA GLN A 52 5.21 6.26 -12.05
C GLN A 52 6.34 5.62 -11.24
N PHE A 53 6.46 5.99 -9.97
CA PHE A 53 7.38 5.35 -9.03
C PHE A 53 7.07 3.86 -8.83
N ALA A 54 5.81 3.48 -8.64
CA ALA A 54 5.41 2.08 -8.47
C ALA A 54 5.70 1.22 -9.71
N ARG A 55 5.62 1.80 -10.91
CA ARG A 55 5.99 1.14 -12.17
C ARG A 55 7.50 0.95 -12.34
N SER A 56 8.31 1.90 -11.87
CA SER A 56 9.78 1.77 -11.90
C SER A 56 10.33 0.95 -10.74
N THR A 57 9.55 0.72 -9.69
CA THR A 57 9.95 -0.06 -8.51
C THR A 57 9.88 -1.56 -8.80
N PRO A 58 10.97 -2.33 -8.56
CA PRO A 58 10.96 -3.78 -8.70
C PRO A 58 9.85 -4.43 -7.88
N ARG A 59 9.22 -5.48 -8.43
CA ARG A 59 8.04 -6.12 -7.82
C ARG A 59 8.25 -6.54 -6.36
N ARG A 60 9.44 -7.03 -6.02
CA ARG A 60 9.85 -7.47 -4.67
C ARG A 60 9.82 -6.38 -3.59
N PHE A 61 9.83 -5.10 -3.99
CA PHE A 61 9.83 -3.97 -3.07
C PHE A 61 8.46 -3.28 -2.96
N ARG A 62 7.46 -3.77 -3.68
CA ARG A 62 6.09 -3.24 -3.60
C ARG A 62 5.35 -4.10 -2.58
N LEU A 63 5.14 -3.55 -1.39
CA LEU A 63 4.49 -4.23 -0.27
C LEU A 63 3.36 -3.34 0.27
N GLY A 64 2.31 -3.96 0.80
CA GLY A 64 1.16 -3.24 1.34
C GLY A 64 0.41 -2.47 0.25
N VAL A 65 -0.07 -1.27 0.55
CA VAL A 65 -0.76 -0.42 -0.42
C VAL A 65 0.19 0.62 -0.98
N LEU A 66 0.41 0.57 -2.30
CA LEU A 66 1.24 1.53 -3.03
C LEU A 66 0.52 1.98 -4.29
N ALA A 67 0.47 3.29 -4.54
CA ALA A 67 -0.15 3.88 -5.72
C ALA A 67 -1.62 3.45 -5.97
N GLY A 68 -2.37 3.15 -4.91
CA GLY A 68 -3.75 2.67 -4.99
C GLY A 68 -3.91 1.17 -5.27
N HIS A 69 -2.83 0.40 -5.21
CA HIS A 69 -2.84 -1.04 -5.42
C HIS A 69 -2.34 -1.77 -4.18
N VAL A 70 -3.01 -2.89 -3.86
CA VAL A 70 -2.57 -3.80 -2.80
C VAL A 70 -1.53 -4.76 -3.37
N TYR A 71 -0.40 -4.88 -2.69
CA TYR A 71 0.65 -5.83 -2.96
C TYR A 71 0.81 -6.75 -1.75
N GLN A 72 0.52 -8.02 -1.95
CA GLN A 72 0.63 -9.02 -0.89
C GLN A 72 2.09 -9.32 -0.57
N HIS A 73 2.40 -9.36 0.72
CA HIS A 73 3.55 -10.08 1.22
C HIS A 73 3.05 -11.49 1.55
N SER A 74 3.48 -12.49 0.80
CA SER A 74 3.17 -13.89 1.10
C SER A 74 3.94 -14.31 2.35
N THR A 75 3.36 -14.11 3.53
CA THR A 75 3.77 -14.86 4.72
C THR A 75 2.99 -16.16 4.70
N SER A 76 3.67 -17.24 4.33
CA SER A 76 3.19 -18.62 4.24
C SER A 76 2.13 -19.00 5.29
N LYS A 77 0.85 -18.73 5.01
CA LYS A 77 -0.32 -19.30 5.70
C LYS A 77 -1.60 -19.06 4.90
N ASP A 78 -1.52 -19.14 3.58
CA ASP A 78 -2.70 -19.31 2.70
C ASP A 78 -2.96 -20.82 2.48
N GLU A 79 -2.71 -21.66 3.48
CA GLU A 79 -3.12 -23.07 3.53
C GLU A 79 -4.13 -23.24 4.67
N ALA A 80 -5.41 -23.12 4.32
CA ALA A 80 -6.58 -23.76 4.92
C ALA A 80 -7.82 -22.91 4.58
N ASP A 81 -8.37 -23.14 3.38
CA ASP A 81 -9.81 -23.04 3.15
C ASP A 81 -10.24 -24.46 2.75
N ASP A 82 -11.24 -24.94 3.49
CA ASP A 82 -11.74 -26.33 3.68
C ASP A 82 -12.34 -26.97 2.41
#